data_AF-A0A914GHD0-F1
#
_entry.id   AF-A0A914GHD0-F1
#
_cell.length_a   1.000
_cell.length_b   1.000
_cell.length_c   1.000
_cell.angle_alpha   90.00
_cell.angle_beta   90.00
_cell.angle_gamma   90.00
#
_symmetry.space_group_name_H-M   'P 1'
#
loop_
_entity.id
_entity.type
_entity.pdbx_description
1 polymer ?
#
loop_
_entity_poly.entity_id
_entity_poly.type
_entity_poly.pdbx_seq_one_letter_code
_entity_poly.pdbx_strand_id
1 'polypeptide(L)'
;MNRRVVNVVLHGLGLDQFSTPHFALRLAPAASVPGTKIQECHWLHPGLRMPQVARKYLRRSNPMPLRFELKIRFIPKDIREMYQTEMSAFLYFYDQLAGDYINHVAWKIETDFAIEMGALMLKKRFPNITVSNVEKKLDFHVIENEGGLLKYFPESFVLNVKKKQLQKNIVAAVKRIANFSELECVFRFLNQLMKIVKFDAEIFRVSLGLGWHSPIELHISEKAGVSYKTENSTALIQLAKLRSVVDICIRKLDNSDKAIVRLRISAQSNPLVS
;
A
#
# COMPACT_ATOMS: atom_id res chain seq x y z
N MET A 1 6.19 2.56 24.43
CA MET A 1 6.49 2.10 23.05
C MET A 1 5.23 2.32 22.23
N ASN A 2 5.33 2.83 21.01
CA ASN A 2 4.18 3.02 20.12
C ASN A 2 3.52 1.68 19.74
N ARG A 3 4.19 0.53 19.94
CA ARG A 3 3.57 -0.80 19.91
C ARG A 3 2.31 -0.89 20.77
N ARG A 4 2.28 -0.27 21.95
CA ARG A 4 1.06 -0.23 22.79
C ARG A 4 -0.05 0.60 22.14
N VAL A 5 0.30 1.68 21.45
CA VAL A 5 -0.67 2.51 20.72
C VAL A 5 -1.29 1.70 19.59
N VAL A 6 -0.46 1.01 18.80
CA VAL A 6 -0.95 0.11 17.73
C VAL A 6 -1.95 -0.90 18.29
N ASN A 7 -1.60 -1.62 19.36
CA ASN A 7 -2.49 -2.63 19.94
C ASN A 7 -3.84 -2.05 20.40
N VAL A 8 -3.84 -0.88 21.06
CA VAL A 8 -5.08 -0.23 21.53
C VAL A 8 -5.95 0.21 20.35
N VAL A 9 -5.33 0.76 19.30
CA VAL A 9 -6.06 1.18 18.09
C VAL A 9 -6.62 -0.03 17.36
N LEU A 10 -5.85 -1.10 17.18
CA LEU A 10 -6.31 -2.33 16.54
C LEU A 10 -7.51 -2.93 17.27
N HIS A 11 -7.44 -3.03 18.61
CA HIS A 11 -8.55 -3.48 19.42
C HIS A 11 -9.79 -2.59 19.26
N GLY A 12 -9.61 -1.26 19.24
CA GLY A 12 -10.71 -0.31 18.99
C GLY A 12 -11.33 -0.41 17.60
N LEU A 13 -10.59 -0.92 16.62
CA LEU A 13 -11.08 -1.19 15.25
C LEU A 13 -11.69 -2.59 15.11
N GLY A 14 -11.74 -3.39 16.17
CA GLY A 14 -12.22 -4.78 16.11
C GLY A 14 -11.27 -5.72 15.35
N LEU A 15 -9.99 -5.34 15.20
CA LEU A 15 -8.96 -6.19 14.60
C LEU A 15 -8.38 -7.11 15.66
N ASP A 16 -8.15 -8.37 15.29
CA ASP A 16 -7.62 -9.36 16.21
C ASP A 16 -6.14 -9.07 16.56
N GLN A 17 -5.74 -9.57 17.73
CA GLN A 17 -4.37 -9.36 18.21
C GLN A 17 -3.33 -10.13 17.39
N PHE A 18 -3.71 -11.22 16.72
CA PHE A 18 -2.79 -12.05 15.95
C PHE A 18 -2.31 -11.33 14.70
N SER A 19 -3.12 -10.42 14.16
CA SER A 19 -2.75 -9.55 13.04
C SER A 19 -1.85 -8.38 13.39
N THR A 20 -1.63 -8.08 14.67
CA THR A 20 -0.75 -6.99 15.12
C THR A 20 0.61 -6.94 14.39
N PRO A 21 1.31 -8.07 14.14
CA PRO A 21 2.60 -8.06 13.45
C PRO A 21 2.56 -7.50 12.02
N HIS A 22 1.39 -7.47 11.37
CA HIS A 22 1.23 -6.89 10.03
C HIS A 22 1.24 -5.36 10.02
N PHE A 23 0.89 -4.74 11.16
CA PHE A 23 0.65 -3.30 11.26
C PHE A 23 1.86 -2.51 11.71
N ALA A 24 1.98 -1.31 11.17
CA ALA A 24 2.94 -0.30 11.59
C ALA A 24 2.29 1.09 11.60
N LEU A 25 2.86 1.98 12.41
CA LEU A 25 2.46 3.38 12.48
C LEU A 25 3.42 4.21 11.63
N ARG A 26 2.90 5.13 10.80
CA ARG A 26 3.70 6.15 10.13
C ARG A 26 3.19 7.55 10.43
N LEU A 27 4.07 8.53 10.30
CA LEU A 27 3.70 9.93 10.15
C LEU A 27 3.64 10.27 8.67
N ALA A 28 2.55 10.90 8.26
CA ALA A 28 2.35 11.41 6.91
C ALA A 28 1.97 12.90 6.97
N PRO A 29 2.24 13.69 5.92
CA PRO A 29 1.73 15.05 5.83
C PRO A 29 0.20 15.08 5.90
N ALA A 30 -0.36 16.02 6.67
CA ALA A 30 -1.81 16.06 6.90
C ALA A 30 -2.59 16.49 5.66
N ALA A 31 -1.99 17.33 4.82
CA ALA A 31 -2.50 17.66 3.50
C ALA A 31 -1.81 16.77 2.44
N SER A 32 -2.55 15.80 1.93
CA SER A 32 -2.17 15.02 0.75
C SER A 32 -3.01 15.52 -0.43
N VAL A 33 -2.37 16.03 -1.48
CA VAL A 33 -3.08 16.41 -2.71
C VAL A 33 -3.27 15.14 -3.55
N PRO A 34 -4.51 14.69 -3.83
CA PRO A 34 -4.76 13.58 -4.73
C PRO A 34 -4.10 13.84 -6.08
N GLY A 35 -3.59 12.79 -6.73
CA GLY A 35 -2.93 12.99 -8.02
C GLY A 35 -1.47 13.44 -7.95
N THR A 36 -0.87 13.54 -6.75
CA THR A 36 0.56 13.86 -6.59
C THR A 36 1.35 12.66 -6.09
N LYS A 37 2.69 12.72 -6.26
CA LYS A 37 3.58 11.71 -5.67
C LYS A 37 3.43 11.73 -4.15
N ILE A 38 3.49 10.55 -3.53
CA ILE A 38 3.49 10.40 -2.07
C ILE A 38 4.63 11.26 -1.52
N GLN A 39 4.27 12.26 -0.71
CA GLN A 39 5.21 13.08 0.02
C GLN A 39 5.95 12.25 1.07
N GLU A 40 7.08 12.74 1.57
CA GLU A 40 7.90 11.99 2.52
C GLU A 40 7.10 11.60 3.77
N CYS A 41 7.09 10.30 4.07
CA CYS A 41 6.45 9.73 5.25
C CYS A 41 7.52 9.11 6.17
N HIS A 42 7.26 9.12 7.48
CA HIS A 42 8.17 8.54 8.46
C HIS A 42 7.53 7.34 9.14
N TRP A 43 7.98 6.13 8.79
CA TRP A 43 7.63 4.93 9.53
C TRP A 43 8.23 4.96 10.95
N LEU A 44 7.39 4.68 11.94
CA LEU A 44 7.78 4.73 13.34
C LEU A 44 8.14 3.34 13.84
N HIS A 45 9.42 3.16 14.21
CA HIS A 45 9.89 1.90 14.78
C HIS A 45 9.07 1.52 16.04
N PRO A 46 8.65 0.24 16.22
CA PRO A 46 7.81 -0.22 17.33
C PRO A 46 8.35 0.11 18.73
N GLY A 47 9.69 0.21 18.85
CA GLY A 47 10.38 0.54 20.09
C GLY A 47 10.35 2.03 20.49
N LEU A 48 10.01 2.94 19.57
CA LEU A 48 9.97 4.37 19.87
C LEU A 48 8.84 4.70 20.85
N ARG A 49 9.11 5.54 21.85
CA ARG A 49 8.11 6.05 22.78
C ARG A 49 7.49 7.34 22.23
N MET A 50 6.20 7.59 22.49
CA MET A 50 5.50 8.78 22.00
C MET A 50 6.20 10.11 22.35
N PRO A 51 6.78 10.30 23.55
CA PRO A 51 7.56 11.51 23.83
C PRO A 51 8.79 11.68 22.94
N GLN A 52 9.43 10.58 22.51
CA GLN A 52 10.56 10.62 21.56
C GLN A 52 10.08 10.97 20.16
N VAL A 53 8.93 10.42 19.73
CA VAL A 53 8.29 10.76 18.46
C VAL A 53 7.96 12.26 18.43
N ALA A 54 7.30 12.77 19.48
CA ALA A 54 6.94 14.18 19.58
C ALA A 54 8.17 15.10 19.52
N ARG A 55 9.24 14.75 20.26
CA ARG A 55 10.50 15.51 20.27
C ARG A 55 11.18 15.52 18.91
N LYS A 56 11.15 14.41 18.17
CA LYS A 56 11.87 14.24 16.91
C LYS A 56 11.11 14.80 15.71
N TYR A 57 9.80 14.63 15.65
CA TYR A 57 9.01 14.90 14.44
C TYR A 57 7.95 15.99 14.60
N LEU A 58 7.44 16.22 15.82
CA LEU A 58 6.28 17.10 16.06
C LEU A 58 6.66 18.44 16.73
N ARG A 59 7.96 18.73 16.87
CA ARG A 59 8.39 20.05 17.35
C ARG A 59 8.05 21.13 16.30
N ARG A 60 7.71 22.31 16.80
CA ARG A 60 7.15 23.48 16.08
C ARG A 60 7.91 23.97 14.84
N SER A 61 9.08 23.41 14.51
CA SER A 61 9.87 23.75 13.33
C SER A 61 9.44 23.00 12.07
N ASN A 62 8.45 22.11 12.12
CA ASN A 62 7.98 21.41 10.93
C ASN A 62 6.99 22.30 10.15
N PRO A 63 7.30 22.68 8.89
CA PRO A 63 6.47 23.60 8.11
C PRO A 63 5.10 23.03 7.73
N MET A 64 4.91 21.71 7.79
CA MET A 64 3.63 21.06 7.52
C MET A 64 3.11 20.28 8.73
N PRO A 65 1.79 20.36 9.01
CA PRO A 65 1.17 19.49 10.00
C PRO A 65 1.30 18.02 9.59
N LEU A 66 1.66 17.16 10.55
CA LEU A 66 1.75 15.71 10.36
C LEU A 66 0.54 15.02 10.99
N ARG A 67 0.11 13.91 10.40
CA ARG A 67 -0.89 13.00 10.96
C ARG A 67 -0.31 11.60 11.15
N PHE A 68 -0.86 10.88 12.12
CA PHE A 68 -0.56 9.46 12.31
C PHE A 68 -1.44 8.63 11.38
N GLU A 69 -0.84 7.65 10.72
CA GLU A 69 -1.53 6.67 9.90
C GLU A 69 -1.13 5.27 10.38
N LEU A 70 -2.13 4.50 10.80
CA LEU A 70 -1.99 3.06 10.96
C LEU A 70 -2.06 2.43 9.57
N LYS A 71 -1.13 1.53 9.25
CA LYS A 71 -1.12 0.81 7.98
C LYS A 71 -0.62 -0.62 8.15
N ILE A 72 -1.10 -1.52 7.31
CA ILE A 72 -0.44 -2.80 7.06
C ILE A 72 0.81 -2.53 6.23
N ARG A 73 1.95 -2.99 6.74
CA ARG A 73 3.28 -2.82 6.16
C ARG A 73 3.96 -4.15 5.91
N PHE A 74 3.79 -5.10 6.83
CA PHE A 74 4.42 -6.41 6.76
C PHE A 74 3.42 -7.39 6.16
N ILE A 75 3.51 -7.61 4.85
CA ILE A 75 2.54 -8.38 4.08
C ILE A 75 2.99 -9.85 4.06
N PRO A 76 2.10 -10.80 4.38
CA PRO A 76 2.44 -12.22 4.35
C PRO A 76 2.71 -12.69 2.92
N LYS A 77 3.38 -13.83 2.79
CA LYS A 77 3.74 -14.41 1.49
C LYS A 77 2.51 -14.72 0.63
N ASP A 78 1.45 -15.22 1.27
CA ASP A 78 0.19 -15.53 0.62
C ASP A 78 -0.95 -14.69 1.23
N ILE A 79 -1.47 -13.78 0.43
CA ILE A 79 -2.60 -12.93 0.80
C ILE A 79 -3.89 -13.77 0.96
N ARG A 80 -3.99 -14.93 0.29
CA ARG A 80 -5.14 -15.84 0.49
C ARG A 80 -5.12 -16.47 1.88
N GLU A 81 -3.94 -16.78 2.40
CA GLU A 81 -3.78 -17.27 3.77
C GLU A 81 -4.28 -16.20 4.76
N MET A 82 -3.84 -14.95 4.59
CA MET A 82 -4.33 -13.82 5.39
C MET A 82 -5.86 -13.66 5.35
N TYR A 83 -6.48 -13.86 4.19
CA TYR A 83 -7.95 -13.86 4.09
C TYR A 83 -8.59 -14.98 4.92
N GLN A 84 -8.00 -16.17 4.93
CA GLN A 84 -8.53 -17.35 5.63
C GLN A 84 -8.32 -17.28 7.15
N THR A 85 -7.20 -16.71 7.60
CA THR A 85 -6.81 -16.70 9.01
C THR A 85 -7.16 -15.39 9.71
N GLU A 86 -7.20 -14.28 8.98
CA GLU A 86 -7.18 -12.91 9.50
C GLU A 86 -8.08 -11.96 8.67
N MET A 87 -9.33 -12.37 8.43
CA MET A 87 -10.27 -11.70 7.51
C MET A 87 -10.39 -10.19 7.73
N SER A 88 -10.49 -9.72 8.98
CA SER A 88 -10.61 -8.30 9.29
C SER A 88 -9.37 -7.50 8.86
N ALA A 89 -8.17 -8.05 9.08
CA ALA A 89 -6.93 -7.42 8.63
C ALA A 89 -6.80 -7.47 7.10
N PHE A 90 -7.22 -8.56 6.47
CA PHE A 90 -7.26 -8.65 5.00
C PHE A 90 -8.18 -7.59 4.39
N LEU A 91 -9.37 -7.38 4.94
CA LEU A 91 -10.29 -6.33 4.47
C LEU A 91 -9.73 -4.93 4.73
N TYR A 92 -9.10 -4.72 5.89
CA TYR A 92 -8.37 -3.48 6.16
C TYR A 92 -7.28 -3.23 5.11
N PHE A 93 -6.53 -4.27 4.73
CA PHE A 93 -5.50 -4.16 3.71
C PHE A 93 -6.06 -3.78 2.35
N TYR A 94 -7.20 -4.38 1.96
CA TYR A 94 -7.90 -4.01 0.75
C TYR A 94 -8.31 -2.52 0.77
N ASP A 95 -8.93 -2.04 1.85
CA ASP A 95 -9.37 -0.64 1.94
C ASP A 95 -8.17 0.32 1.90
N GLN A 96 -7.07 -0.06 2.56
CA GLN A 96 -5.81 0.67 2.49
C GLN A 96 -5.30 0.78 1.05
N LEU A 97 -5.25 -0.33 0.31
CA LEU A 97 -4.76 -0.35 -1.06
C LEU A 97 -5.70 0.34 -2.05
N ALA A 98 -7.01 0.25 -1.84
CA ALA A 98 -8.00 0.98 -2.61
C ALA A 98 -7.84 2.50 -2.42
N GLY A 99 -7.65 2.95 -1.18
CA GLY A 99 -7.33 4.34 -0.88
C GLY A 99 -6.00 4.79 -1.51
N ASP A 100 -4.94 4.00 -1.37
CA ASP A 100 -3.63 4.32 -1.97
C ASP A 100 -3.71 4.36 -3.51
N TYR A 101 -4.48 3.45 -4.11
CA TYR A 101 -4.74 3.42 -5.55
C TYR A 101 -5.40 4.72 -6.04
N ILE A 102 -6.52 5.12 -5.45
CA ILE A 102 -7.25 6.34 -5.83
C ILE A 102 -6.36 7.57 -5.69
N ASN A 103 -5.66 7.71 -4.55
CA ASN A 103 -4.92 8.92 -4.24
C ASN A 103 -3.60 9.06 -5.01
N HIS A 104 -2.94 7.96 -5.37
CA HIS A 104 -1.55 8.00 -5.85
C HIS A 104 -1.31 7.33 -7.21
N VAL A 105 -2.24 6.50 -7.68
CA VAL A 105 -2.02 5.62 -8.85
C VAL A 105 -3.03 5.91 -9.96
N ALA A 106 -4.30 6.05 -9.61
CA ALA A 106 -5.42 6.10 -10.56
C ALA A 106 -5.30 7.22 -11.60
N TRP A 107 -4.63 8.32 -11.28
CA TRP A 107 -4.45 9.46 -12.20
C TRP A 107 -3.43 9.22 -13.33
N LYS A 108 -2.57 8.19 -13.21
CA LYS A 108 -1.50 7.88 -14.17
C LYS A 108 -1.84 6.75 -15.14
N ILE A 109 -2.95 6.06 -14.91
CA ILE A 109 -3.34 4.87 -15.67
C ILE A 109 -4.36 5.23 -16.74
N GLU A 110 -4.52 4.31 -17.68
CA GLU A 110 -5.51 4.44 -18.74
C GLU A 110 -6.95 4.43 -18.19
N THR A 111 -7.81 5.22 -18.83
CA THR A 111 -9.21 5.39 -18.44
C THR A 111 -9.96 4.06 -18.32
N ASP A 112 -9.77 3.14 -19.27
CA ASP A 112 -10.47 1.86 -19.27
C ASP A 112 -10.06 0.99 -18.08
N PHE A 113 -8.78 0.98 -17.74
CA PHE A 113 -8.29 0.29 -16.54
C PHE A 113 -8.85 0.95 -15.26
N ALA A 114 -8.94 2.27 -15.21
CA ALA A 114 -9.54 2.99 -14.09
C ALA A 114 -11.04 2.64 -13.93
N ILE A 115 -11.77 2.54 -15.04
CA ILE A 115 -13.17 2.11 -15.06
C ILE A 115 -13.31 0.69 -14.49
N GLU A 116 -12.44 -0.23 -14.89
CA GLU A 116 -12.47 -1.61 -14.40
C GLU A 116 -12.19 -1.72 -12.89
N MET A 117 -11.18 -0.99 -12.40
CA MET A 117 -10.84 -0.94 -10.98
C MET A 117 -11.98 -0.35 -10.15
N GLY A 118 -12.56 0.78 -10.58
CA GLY A 118 -13.69 1.40 -9.90
C GLY A 118 -14.96 0.55 -9.97
N ALA A 119 -15.20 -0.19 -11.06
CA ALA A 119 -16.30 -1.13 -11.16
C ALA A 119 -16.18 -2.27 -10.12
N LEU A 120 -14.98 -2.82 -9.92
CA LEU A 120 -14.72 -3.84 -8.88
C LEU A 120 -15.04 -3.29 -7.47
N MET A 121 -14.61 -2.06 -7.17
CA MET A 121 -14.91 -1.40 -5.89
C MET A 121 -16.43 -1.17 -5.70
N LEU A 122 -17.13 -0.73 -6.75
CA LEU A 122 -18.58 -0.52 -6.70
C LEU A 122 -19.35 -1.84 -6.58
N LYS A 123 -18.99 -2.88 -7.33
CA LYS A 123 -19.65 -4.19 -7.22
C LYS A 123 -19.42 -4.84 -5.86
N LYS A 124 -18.24 -4.63 -5.24
CA LYS A 124 -17.97 -5.00 -3.84
C LYS A 124 -18.93 -4.27 -2.90
N ARG A 125 -19.07 -2.94 -3.05
CA ARG A 125 -19.92 -2.09 -2.20
C ARG A 125 -21.41 -2.41 -2.32
N PHE A 126 -21.87 -2.74 -3.53
CA PHE A 126 -23.28 -3.05 -3.82
C PHE A 126 -23.41 -4.54 -4.23
N PRO A 127 -23.28 -5.48 -3.29
CA PRO A 127 -23.15 -6.91 -3.59
C PRO A 127 -24.39 -7.49 -4.30
N ASN A 128 -25.57 -6.90 -4.05
CA ASN A 128 -26.86 -7.33 -4.60
C ASN A 128 -27.12 -6.90 -6.06
N ILE A 129 -26.14 -6.27 -6.71
CA ILE A 129 -26.22 -5.96 -8.14
C ILE A 129 -26.17 -7.25 -8.96
N THR A 130 -27.08 -7.36 -9.93
CA THR A 130 -27.15 -8.39 -10.96
C THR A 130 -27.19 -7.73 -12.34
N VAL A 131 -27.02 -8.53 -13.40
CA VAL A 131 -27.11 -8.04 -14.79
C VAL A 131 -28.46 -7.39 -15.08
N SER A 132 -29.55 -7.86 -14.46
CA SER A 132 -30.91 -7.37 -14.71
C SER A 132 -31.31 -6.16 -13.85
N ASN A 133 -30.59 -5.89 -12.77
CA ASN A 133 -30.97 -4.84 -11.82
C ASN A 133 -29.93 -3.73 -11.67
N VAL A 134 -28.79 -3.79 -12.36
CA VAL A 134 -27.67 -2.86 -12.19
C VAL A 134 -28.08 -1.39 -12.35
N GLU A 135 -28.92 -1.08 -13.34
CA GLU A 135 -29.40 0.28 -13.58
C GLU A 135 -30.24 0.83 -12.42
N LYS A 136 -30.89 -0.06 -11.63
CA LYS A 136 -31.71 0.30 -10.47
C LYS A 136 -30.94 0.25 -9.15
N LYS A 137 -30.02 -0.70 -9.01
CA LYS A 137 -29.30 -0.97 -7.75
C LYS A 137 -27.99 -0.21 -7.61
N LEU A 138 -27.39 0.24 -8.72
CA LEU A 138 -26.27 1.17 -8.70
C LEU A 138 -26.79 2.60 -8.56
N ASP A 139 -27.11 2.97 -7.32
CA ASP A 139 -27.71 4.28 -7.00
C ASP A 139 -26.64 5.39 -6.96
N PHE A 140 -26.56 6.16 -8.05
CA PHE A 140 -25.64 7.29 -8.14
C PHE A 140 -25.98 8.41 -7.15
N HIS A 141 -27.24 8.58 -6.73
CA HIS A 141 -27.58 9.61 -5.73
C HIS A 141 -26.98 9.27 -4.36
N VAL A 142 -27.06 8.00 -3.95
CA VAL A 142 -26.37 7.52 -2.73
C VAL A 142 -24.86 7.73 -2.83
N ILE A 143 -24.27 7.40 -3.98
CA ILE A 143 -22.82 7.59 -4.21
C ILE A 143 -22.43 9.06 -4.08
N GLU A 144 -23.17 10.00 -4.70
CA GLU A 144 -22.91 11.44 -4.59
C GLU A 144 -22.98 11.93 -3.13
N ASN A 145 -23.99 11.51 -2.38
CA ASN A 145 -24.16 11.91 -0.97
C ASN A 145 -23.05 11.37 -0.06
N GLU A 146 -22.46 10.24 -0.41
CA GLU A 146 -21.35 9.62 0.33
C GLU A 146 -19.98 10.06 -0.19
N GLY A 147 -19.84 11.23 -0.83
CA GLY A 147 -18.55 11.78 -1.29
C GLY A 147 -18.20 11.49 -2.75
N GLY A 148 -19.18 11.01 -3.52
CA GLY A 148 -19.16 11.01 -4.98
C GLY A 148 -18.24 9.99 -5.65
N LEU A 149 -18.18 10.09 -6.97
CA LEU A 149 -17.42 9.18 -7.83
C LEU A 149 -15.91 9.26 -7.64
N LEU A 150 -15.40 10.33 -7.02
CA LEU A 150 -13.96 10.50 -6.71
C LEU A 150 -13.45 9.46 -5.71
N LYS A 151 -14.33 8.77 -4.97
CA LYS A 151 -13.94 7.62 -4.13
C LYS A 151 -13.58 6.37 -4.92
N TYR A 152 -13.96 6.31 -6.21
CA TYR A 152 -13.85 5.12 -7.04
C TYR A 152 -13.06 5.36 -8.34
N PHE A 153 -12.93 6.62 -8.76
CA PHE A 153 -12.34 6.99 -10.04
C PHE A 153 -11.47 8.23 -9.92
N PRO A 154 -10.43 8.39 -10.78
CA PRO A 154 -9.58 9.57 -10.78
C PRO A 154 -10.35 10.83 -11.21
N GLU A 155 -9.94 11.98 -10.68
CA GLU A 155 -10.57 13.28 -10.96
C GLU A 155 -10.63 13.61 -12.46
N SER A 156 -9.55 13.29 -13.19
CA SER A 156 -9.47 13.48 -14.64
C SER A 156 -10.58 12.73 -15.40
N PHE A 157 -11.09 11.62 -14.86
CA PHE A 157 -12.20 10.88 -15.45
C PHE A 157 -13.56 11.44 -15.02
N VAL A 158 -13.70 11.81 -13.74
CA VAL A 158 -14.96 12.29 -13.18
C VAL A 158 -15.33 13.67 -13.72
N LEU A 159 -14.36 14.58 -13.88
CA LEU A 159 -14.63 15.97 -14.27
C LEU A 159 -14.65 16.20 -15.78
N ASN A 160 -13.90 15.42 -16.57
CA ASN A 160 -13.77 15.65 -18.01
C ASN A 160 -14.80 14.89 -18.87
N VAL A 161 -15.54 13.94 -18.30
CA VAL A 161 -16.57 13.17 -19.02
C VAL A 161 -17.95 13.67 -18.63
N LYS A 162 -18.82 13.92 -19.63
CA LYS A 162 -20.22 14.31 -19.38
C LYS A 162 -20.90 13.31 -18.44
N LYS A 163 -21.50 13.79 -17.35
CA LYS A 163 -22.13 12.99 -16.27
C LYS A 163 -22.96 11.79 -16.78
N LYS A 164 -23.85 12.02 -17.75
CA LYS A 164 -24.70 10.94 -18.32
C LYS A 164 -23.89 9.84 -19.01
N GLN A 165 -22.84 10.22 -19.76
CA GLN A 165 -21.95 9.27 -20.42
C GLN A 165 -21.09 8.53 -19.39
N LEU A 166 -20.59 9.24 -18.39
CA LEU A 166 -19.83 8.68 -17.28
C LEU A 166 -20.62 7.58 -16.56
N GLN A 167 -21.85 7.89 -16.14
CA GLN A 167 -22.75 6.93 -15.50
C GLN A 167 -23.02 5.72 -16.40
N LYS A 168 -23.25 5.93 -17.70
CA LYS A 168 -23.44 4.84 -18.67
C LYS A 168 -22.21 3.91 -18.75
N ASN A 169 -21.00 4.48 -18.78
CA ASN A 169 -19.76 3.71 -18.80
C ASN A 169 -19.58 2.88 -17.52
N ILE A 170 -19.85 3.49 -16.36
CA ILE A 170 -19.77 2.81 -15.07
C ILE A 170 -20.78 1.66 -14.98
N VAL A 171 -22.05 1.91 -15.33
CA VAL A 171 -23.09 0.88 -15.36
C VAL A 171 -22.68 -0.27 -16.27
N ALA A 172 -22.20 0.01 -17.48
CA ALA A 172 -21.75 -1.02 -18.41
C ALA A 172 -20.59 -1.85 -17.83
N ALA A 173 -19.62 -1.21 -17.16
CA ALA A 173 -18.50 -1.90 -16.53
C ALA A 173 -18.94 -2.78 -15.35
N VAL A 174 -19.79 -2.28 -14.46
CA VAL A 174 -20.35 -3.05 -13.35
C VAL A 174 -21.19 -4.23 -13.87
N LYS A 175 -21.96 -4.02 -14.94
CA LYS A 175 -22.77 -5.08 -15.58
C LYS A 175 -21.92 -6.25 -16.08
N ARG A 176 -20.73 -5.97 -16.65
CA ARG A 176 -19.78 -7.02 -17.11
C ARG A 176 -19.31 -7.94 -15.99
N ILE A 177 -19.26 -7.44 -14.75
CA ILE A 177 -18.74 -8.17 -13.59
C ILE A 177 -19.84 -8.50 -12.56
N ALA A 178 -21.11 -8.37 -12.94
CA ALA A 178 -22.22 -8.47 -12.00
C ALA A 178 -22.37 -9.86 -11.36
N ASN A 179 -21.80 -10.90 -11.98
CA ASN A 179 -21.78 -12.26 -11.45
C ASN A 179 -20.69 -12.51 -10.39
N PHE A 180 -19.76 -11.57 -10.18
CA PHE A 180 -18.73 -11.73 -9.15
C PHE A 180 -19.30 -11.47 -7.75
N SER A 181 -18.89 -12.31 -6.81
CA SER A 181 -19.06 -12.12 -5.38
C SER A 181 -18.20 -10.95 -4.87
N GLU A 182 -18.50 -10.48 -3.66
CA GLU A 182 -17.71 -9.44 -3.00
C GLU A 182 -16.22 -9.82 -2.92
N LEU A 183 -15.95 -11.06 -2.52
CA LEU A 183 -14.59 -11.58 -2.37
C LEU A 183 -13.84 -11.70 -3.70
N GLU A 184 -14.52 -12.15 -4.76
CA GLU A 184 -13.92 -12.18 -6.10
C GLU A 184 -13.58 -10.77 -6.59
N CYS A 185 -14.42 -9.78 -6.31
CA CYS A 185 -14.11 -8.38 -6.61
C CYS A 185 -12.83 -7.91 -5.89
N VAL A 186 -12.68 -8.25 -4.60
CA VAL A 186 -11.47 -7.92 -3.82
C VAL A 186 -10.22 -8.57 -4.43
N PHE A 187 -10.21 -9.89 -4.64
CA PHE A 187 -9.04 -10.56 -5.19
C PHE A 187 -8.70 -10.10 -6.61
N ARG A 188 -9.71 -9.86 -7.46
CA ARG A 188 -9.49 -9.32 -8.80
C ARG A 188 -8.89 -7.92 -8.75
N PHE A 189 -9.37 -7.05 -7.85
CA PHE A 189 -8.80 -5.72 -7.65
C PHE A 189 -7.32 -5.81 -7.25
N LEU A 190 -6.99 -6.64 -6.24
CA LEU A 190 -5.62 -6.84 -5.78
C LEU A 190 -4.73 -7.39 -6.91
N ASN A 191 -5.20 -8.38 -7.66
CA ASN A 191 -4.46 -8.96 -8.78
C ASN A 191 -4.20 -7.95 -9.91
N GLN A 192 -5.16 -7.08 -10.22
CA GLN A 192 -4.98 -6.03 -11.23
C GLN A 192 -4.03 -4.94 -10.72
N LEU A 193 -4.20 -4.48 -9.47
CA LEU A 193 -3.30 -3.50 -8.85
C LEU A 193 -1.84 -4.00 -8.83
N MET A 194 -1.62 -5.30 -8.59
CA MET A 194 -0.30 -5.91 -8.52
C MET A 194 0.50 -5.80 -9.83
N LYS A 195 -0.19 -5.65 -10.96
CA LYS A 195 0.43 -5.49 -12.29
C LYS A 195 1.06 -4.11 -12.47
N ILE A 196 0.52 -3.10 -11.79
CA ILE A 196 0.93 -1.70 -11.93
C ILE A 196 1.67 -1.17 -10.70
N VAL A 197 1.45 -1.76 -9.52
CA VAL A 197 2.06 -1.35 -8.26
C VAL A 197 2.54 -2.58 -7.51
N LYS A 198 3.83 -2.61 -7.16
CA LYS A 198 4.43 -3.62 -6.29
C LYS A 198 4.13 -3.39 -4.81
N PHE A 199 2.85 -3.45 -4.46
CA PHE A 199 2.40 -3.19 -3.09
C PHE A 199 2.87 -4.24 -2.07
N ASP A 200 3.29 -5.43 -2.51
CA ASP A 200 3.82 -6.51 -1.67
C ASP A 200 5.32 -6.35 -1.34
N ALA A 201 5.97 -5.29 -1.85
CA ALA A 201 7.38 -5.03 -1.64
C ALA A 201 7.66 -3.54 -1.39
N GLU A 202 8.64 -3.26 -0.53
CA GLU A 202 9.26 -1.94 -0.47
C GLU A 202 10.47 -1.93 -1.42
N ILE A 203 10.54 -0.92 -2.29
CA ILE A 203 11.60 -0.76 -3.29
C ILE A 203 12.39 0.49 -2.97
N PHE A 204 13.71 0.35 -2.80
CA PHE A 204 14.62 1.43 -2.44
C PHE A 204 15.72 1.57 -3.50
N ARG A 205 15.98 2.79 -3.96
CA ARG A 205 17.14 3.08 -4.79
C ARG A 205 18.36 3.30 -3.88
N VAL A 206 19.34 2.40 -3.94
CA VAL A 206 20.51 2.40 -3.03
C VAL A 206 21.81 2.10 -3.79
N SER A 207 22.96 2.37 -3.17
CA SER A 207 24.25 1.84 -3.63
C SER A 207 24.68 0.70 -2.69
N LEU A 208 25.15 -0.41 -3.25
CA LEU A 208 25.59 -1.59 -2.50
C LEU A 208 27.13 -1.62 -2.38
N GLY A 209 27.65 -1.89 -1.18
CA GLY A 209 29.10 -1.99 -0.92
C GLY A 209 29.73 -0.73 -0.30
N LEU A 210 31.05 -0.79 -0.05
CA LEU A 210 31.83 0.31 0.51
C LEU A 210 32.31 1.32 -0.56
N GLY A 211 32.11 1.03 -1.84
CA GLY A 211 32.37 1.92 -2.97
C GLY A 211 31.07 2.56 -3.51
N TRP A 212 31.18 3.76 -4.06
CA TRP A 212 30.07 4.45 -4.73
C TRP A 212 29.79 3.81 -6.09
N HIS A 213 29.27 2.58 -6.09
CA HIS A 213 28.81 1.91 -7.29
C HIS A 213 27.48 2.51 -7.78
N SER A 214 27.19 2.32 -9.07
CA SER A 214 25.93 2.70 -9.71
C SER A 214 24.72 2.27 -8.86
N PRO A 215 23.70 3.13 -8.71
CA PRO A 215 22.54 2.82 -7.89
C PRO A 215 21.79 1.61 -8.43
N ILE A 216 21.30 0.77 -7.52
CA ILE A 216 20.48 -0.41 -7.79
C ILE A 216 19.10 -0.26 -7.15
N GLU A 217 18.14 -1.06 -7.59
CA GLU A 217 16.84 -1.20 -6.91
C GLU A 217 16.92 -2.34 -5.91
N LEU A 218 16.85 -2.03 -4.63
CA LEU A 218 16.73 -3.00 -3.53
C LEU A 218 15.25 -3.27 -3.27
N HIS A 219 14.84 -4.53 -3.40
CA HIS A 219 13.49 -5.02 -3.11
C HIS A 219 13.48 -5.75 -1.77
N ILE A 220 12.56 -5.36 -0.90
CA ILE A 220 12.35 -5.99 0.41
C ILE A 220 10.90 -6.48 0.47
N SER A 221 10.72 -7.80 0.53
CA SER A 221 9.41 -8.42 0.73
C SER A 221 9.53 -9.82 1.33
N GLU A 222 8.43 -10.37 1.83
CA GLU A 222 8.40 -11.75 2.31
C GLU A 222 8.71 -12.74 1.18
N LYS A 223 8.22 -12.48 -0.03
CA LYS A 223 8.43 -13.35 -1.20
C LYS A 223 9.85 -13.28 -1.76
N ALA A 224 10.42 -12.07 -1.88
CA ALA A 224 11.74 -11.85 -2.47
C ALA A 224 12.89 -11.88 -1.45
N GLY A 225 12.60 -11.80 -0.15
CA GLY A 225 13.63 -11.57 0.85
C GLY A 225 14.26 -10.17 0.71
N VAL A 226 15.55 -10.09 0.99
CA VAL A 226 16.40 -8.96 0.59
C VAL A 226 16.97 -9.30 -0.78
N SER A 227 16.44 -8.67 -1.82
CA SER A 227 16.84 -8.89 -3.20
C SER A 227 17.18 -7.57 -3.88
N TYR A 228 17.96 -7.60 -4.95
CA TYR A 228 18.20 -6.41 -5.77
C TYR A 228 18.07 -6.69 -7.26
N LYS A 229 17.88 -5.61 -8.01
CA LYS A 229 17.85 -5.58 -9.46
C LYS A 229 18.83 -4.51 -9.95
N THR A 230 19.64 -4.84 -10.94
CA THR A 230 20.49 -3.86 -11.64
C THR A 230 19.73 -3.28 -12.83
N GLU A 231 20.15 -2.11 -13.33
CA GLU A 231 19.49 -1.45 -14.47
C GLU A 231 19.41 -2.35 -15.72
N ASN A 232 20.39 -3.24 -15.90
CA ASN A 232 20.50 -4.13 -17.06
C ASN A 232 19.86 -5.52 -16.85
N SER A 233 19.44 -5.86 -15.62
CA SER A 233 18.86 -7.17 -15.33
C SER A 233 17.34 -7.09 -15.32
N THR A 234 16.66 -8.10 -15.86
CA THR A 234 15.20 -8.26 -15.68
C THR A 234 14.86 -9.07 -14.44
N ALA A 235 15.79 -9.90 -13.94
CA ALA A 235 15.60 -10.79 -12.80
C ALA A 235 16.12 -10.19 -11.49
N LEU A 236 15.44 -10.53 -10.38
CA LEU A 236 15.89 -10.21 -9.03
C LEU A 236 16.97 -11.20 -8.58
N ILE A 237 18.05 -10.67 -8.00
CA ILE A 237 19.12 -11.43 -7.37
C ILE A 237 18.92 -11.37 -5.86
N GLN A 238 18.71 -12.53 -5.23
CA GLN A 238 18.47 -12.62 -3.79
C GLN A 238 19.80 -12.60 -3.01
N LEU A 239 19.93 -11.63 -2.10
CA LEU A 239 21.07 -11.52 -1.18
C LEU A 239 20.87 -12.36 0.08
N ALA A 240 19.65 -12.31 0.64
CA ALA A 240 19.30 -13.05 1.85
C ALA A 240 17.79 -13.25 1.98
N LYS A 241 17.39 -14.27 2.73
CA LYS A 241 16.00 -14.38 3.24
C LYS A 241 15.84 -13.42 4.42
N LEU A 242 14.64 -12.85 4.63
CA LEU A 242 14.38 -11.94 5.76
C LEU A 242 14.70 -12.60 7.10
N ARG A 243 14.29 -13.87 7.28
CA ARG A 243 14.56 -14.67 8.48
C ARG A 243 16.05 -14.90 8.80
N SER A 244 16.93 -14.67 7.83
CA SER A 244 18.37 -14.82 8.01
C SER A 244 19.03 -13.53 8.49
N VAL A 245 18.31 -12.39 8.52
CA VAL A 245 18.83 -11.13 9.07
C VAL A 245 18.81 -11.21 10.59
N VAL A 246 19.98 -11.14 11.22
CA VAL A 246 20.12 -11.23 12.68
C VAL A 246 20.34 -9.87 13.34
N ASP A 247 20.79 -8.87 12.58
CA ASP A 247 21.00 -7.52 13.09
C ASP A 247 20.96 -6.47 11.98
N ILE A 248 20.52 -5.27 12.32
CA ILE A 248 20.42 -4.12 11.42
C ILE A 248 21.10 -2.93 12.09
N CYS A 249 22.24 -2.50 11.55
CA CYS A 249 22.94 -1.31 12.00
C CYS A 249 22.72 -0.16 11.03
N ILE A 250 22.40 1.02 11.56
CA ILE A 250 22.23 2.25 10.77
C ILE A 250 23.26 3.28 11.25
N ARG A 251 24.05 3.83 10.32
CA ARG A 251 25.00 4.91 10.60
C ARG A 251 24.74 6.06 9.64
N LYS A 252 24.42 7.25 10.18
CA LYS A 252 24.35 8.47 9.36
C LYS A 252 25.76 8.81 8.85
N LEU A 253 25.87 9.22 7.60
CA LEU A 253 27.13 9.73 7.05
C LEU A 253 27.34 11.16 7.51
N ASP A 254 28.56 11.49 7.93
CA ASP A 254 28.90 12.84 8.35
C ASP A 254 28.70 13.83 7.19
N ASN A 255 28.12 14.99 7.49
CA ASN A 255 27.82 16.05 6.51
C ASN A 255 27.00 15.58 5.30
N SER A 256 26.19 14.53 5.45
CA SER A 256 25.28 14.04 4.41
C SER A 256 23.91 13.68 4.97
N ASP A 257 22.87 13.81 4.15
CA ASP A 257 21.54 13.25 4.45
C ASP A 257 21.44 11.75 4.20
N LYS A 258 22.52 11.14 3.71
CA LYS A 258 22.61 9.70 3.46
C LYS A 258 22.94 8.94 4.76
N ALA A 259 22.52 7.68 4.80
CA ALA A 259 22.87 6.74 5.85
C ALA A 259 23.33 5.42 5.25
N ILE A 260 24.23 4.74 5.95
CA ILE A 260 24.64 3.37 5.66
C ILE A 260 23.78 2.43 6.49
N VAL A 261 23.13 1.49 5.83
CA VAL A 261 22.43 0.37 6.47
C VAL A 261 23.27 -0.88 6.27
N ARG A 262 23.66 -1.53 7.37
CA ARG A 262 24.40 -2.79 7.37
C ARG A 262 23.50 -3.89 7.93
N LEU A 263 23.29 -4.93 7.13
CA LEU A 263 22.57 -6.13 7.53
C LEU A 263 23.59 -7.19 7.94
N ARG A 264 23.48 -7.73 9.16
CA ARG A 264 24.22 -8.94 9.55
C ARG A 264 23.33 -10.13 9.24
N ILE A 265 23.86 -11.08 8.47
CA ILE A 265 23.14 -12.30 8.07
C ILE A 265 23.71 -13.49 8.86
N SER A 266 22.83 -14.36 9.37
CA SER A 266 23.23 -15.63 9.98
C SER A 266 23.99 -16.49 8.96
N ALA A 267 25.04 -17.20 9.38
CA ALA A 267 25.92 -18.01 8.52
C ALA A 267 25.26 -19.24 7.83
N GLN A 268 23.92 -19.32 7.73
CA GLN A 268 23.18 -20.36 7.00
C GLN A 268 22.76 -19.93 5.57
N SER A 269 23.54 -19.08 4.93
CA SER A 269 23.48 -18.88 3.48
C SER A 269 24.89 -18.99 2.95
N ASN A 270 25.13 -20.03 2.15
CA ASN A 270 26.41 -20.44 1.58
C ASN A 270 27.36 -19.28 1.30
N PRO A 271 28.68 -19.43 1.56
CA PRO A 271 29.65 -18.47 1.06
C PRO A 271 29.52 -18.44 -0.47
N LEU A 272 29.22 -17.26 -1.01
CA LEU A 272 29.44 -16.97 -2.42
C LEU A 272 30.95 -16.99 -2.62
N VAL A 273 31.48 -18.16 -2.97
CA VAL A 273 32.81 -18.28 -3.57
C VAL A 273 32.68 -17.65 -4.96
N SER A 274 33.29 -16.48 -5.12
CA SER A 274 33.62 -15.87 -6.41
C SER A 274 34.60 -16.73 -7.18
#